data_AF-A0A8V5GS02-F1
#
_entry.id   AF-A0A8V5GS02-F1
#
_cell.length_a   1.000
_cell.length_b   1.000
_cell.length_c   1.000
_cell.angle_alpha   90.00
_cell.angle_beta   90.00
_cell.angle_gamma   90.00
#
_symmetry.space_group_name_H-M   'P 1'
#
loop_
_entity.id
_entity.type
_entity.pdbx_description
1 polymer ?
#
loop_
_entity_poly.entity_id
_entity_poly.type
_entity_poly.pdbx_seq_one_letter_code
_entity_poly.pdbx_strand_id
1 'polypeptide(L)'
;MTRHGKNCTAGAVYTYHEKRKDTAASGYGTQRLRIGRDAVKDFDCCCLSLQPCRDPVVTPDGFLYEREAIVQYLLHRKGELARQRKAYRRQQQQEREQQKQKQSPQAAGGSTDDPGPSGTLPSFWIPSLTPEAGAERLRKPEGGARCPMSGRRLRLRDLTPVRFVPVEPGLRRQQLLALPQGSRYRCAVSGDPLGNASPCAVLRPSGSVVTLECVERLIRKEMKDPVTGEALSEGDIIVLQRGGTGFAGSGICLEAQKSRPVMQA
;
A
#
# COMPACT_ATOMS: atom_id res chain seq x y z
N MET A 1 19.24 -16.63 -39.60
CA MET A 1 20.06 -15.62 -38.90
C MET A 1 19.56 -14.24 -39.30
N THR A 2 18.77 -13.60 -38.46
CA THR A 2 18.27 -12.24 -38.68
C THR A 2 19.45 -11.27 -38.64
N ARG A 3 19.59 -10.49 -39.71
CA ARG A 3 20.66 -9.52 -39.92
C ARG A 3 20.57 -8.46 -38.82
N HIS A 4 21.39 -8.58 -37.79
CA HIS A 4 21.55 -7.52 -36.80
C HIS A 4 22.08 -6.29 -37.55
N GLY A 5 21.24 -5.25 -37.70
CA GLY A 5 21.63 -4.03 -38.40
C GLY A 5 22.89 -3.46 -37.77
N LYS A 6 24.00 -3.43 -38.52
CA LYS A 6 25.31 -2.91 -38.07
C LYS A 6 25.33 -1.40 -37.86
N ASN A 7 24.26 -0.70 -38.23
CA ASN A 7 24.10 0.75 -38.06
C ASN A 7 22.87 1.06 -37.21
N CYS A 8 22.88 0.60 -35.95
CA CYS A 8 21.95 1.15 -34.96
C CYS A 8 22.44 2.57 -34.59
N THR A 9 22.10 3.56 -35.40
CA THR A 9 22.26 5.00 -35.10
C THR A 9 21.29 5.48 -34.02
N ALA A 10 20.52 4.59 -33.41
CA ALA A 10 19.77 4.82 -32.17
C ALA A 10 20.67 4.68 -30.93
N GLY A 11 21.96 5.00 -31.05
CA GLY A 11 22.81 5.23 -29.89
C GLY A 11 22.29 6.45 -29.16
N ALA A 12 22.09 6.34 -27.84
CA ALA A 12 21.71 7.50 -27.06
C ALA A 12 22.79 8.59 -27.19
N VAL A 13 22.42 9.74 -27.77
CA VAL A 13 23.29 10.92 -27.93
C VAL A 13 23.91 11.32 -26.59
N TYR A 14 23.13 11.19 -25.52
CA TYR A 14 23.59 11.41 -24.16
C TYR A 14 24.05 10.12 -23.49
N THR A 15 25.22 10.20 -22.87
CA THR A 15 25.72 9.18 -21.94
C THR A 15 24.79 9.05 -20.73
N TYR A 16 24.86 7.91 -20.04
CA TYR A 16 24.09 7.68 -18.82
C TYR A 16 24.29 8.79 -17.77
N HIS A 17 25.53 9.31 -17.64
CA HIS A 17 25.86 10.38 -16.70
C HIS A 17 25.25 11.73 -17.11
N GLU A 18 25.25 12.06 -18.40
CA GLU A 18 24.60 13.29 -18.90
C GLU A 18 23.10 13.23 -18.70
N LYS A 19 22.46 12.10 -19.02
CA LYS A 19 21.03 11.90 -18.75
C LYS A 19 20.69 12.06 -17.27
N ARG A 20 21.52 11.54 -16.36
CA ARG A 20 21.31 11.72 -14.91
C ARG A 20 21.49 13.16 -14.46
N LYS A 21 22.48 13.89 -14.98
CA LYS A 21 22.68 15.32 -14.68
C LYS A 21 21.50 16.14 -15.19
N ASP A 22 21.04 15.87 -16.41
CA ASP A 22 19.90 16.56 -17.01
C ASP A 22 18.60 16.24 -16.27
N THR A 23 18.34 14.98 -15.92
CA THR A 23 17.20 14.57 -15.06
C THR A 23 17.23 15.29 -13.70
N ALA A 24 18.42 15.46 -13.10
CA ALA A 24 18.58 16.16 -11.83
C ALA A 24 18.33 17.67 -11.95
N ALA A 25 18.85 18.32 -12.99
CA ALA A 25 18.74 19.76 -13.21
C ALA A 25 17.35 20.17 -13.72
N SER A 26 16.83 19.46 -14.72
CA SER A 26 15.54 19.73 -15.36
C SER A 26 14.35 19.39 -14.46
N GLY A 27 14.54 18.51 -13.48
CA GLY A 27 13.48 18.07 -12.61
C GLY A 27 12.54 17.04 -13.24
N TYR A 28 12.69 16.70 -14.52
CA TYR A 28 11.84 15.73 -15.23
C TYR A 28 12.37 14.31 -15.07
N GLY A 29 11.47 13.34 -15.20
CA GLY A 29 11.79 11.91 -15.05
C GLY A 29 12.04 11.45 -13.62
N THR A 30 12.53 10.20 -13.50
CA THR A 30 12.57 9.51 -12.22
C THR A 30 13.85 9.80 -11.46
N GLN A 31 13.75 10.62 -10.41
CA GLN A 31 14.88 10.98 -9.56
C GLN A 31 15.01 9.97 -8.42
N ARG A 32 16.26 9.54 -8.17
CA ARG A 32 16.63 8.73 -7.01
C ARG A 32 17.59 9.54 -6.14
N LEU A 33 17.20 9.78 -4.89
CA LEU A 33 18.01 10.51 -3.92
C LEU A 33 18.20 9.64 -2.68
N ARG A 34 19.43 9.55 -2.18
CA ARG A 34 19.70 8.94 -0.88
C ARG A 34 19.20 9.87 0.20
N ILE A 35 18.32 9.39 1.05
CA ILE A 35 17.72 10.21 2.10
C ILE A 35 18.51 10.10 3.39
N GLY A 36 18.63 11.21 4.12
CA GLY A 36 19.21 11.26 5.45
C GLY A 36 18.32 10.64 6.52
N ARG A 37 18.86 10.53 7.74
CA ARG A 37 18.18 9.97 8.92
C ARG A 37 16.87 10.69 9.22
N ASP A 38 16.79 11.99 8.97
CA ASP A 38 15.66 12.82 9.39
C ASP A 38 14.35 12.51 8.63
N ALA A 39 14.43 11.82 7.49
CA ALA A 39 13.24 11.38 6.76
C ALA A 39 12.78 9.96 7.10
N VAL A 40 13.56 9.24 7.92
CA VAL A 40 13.21 7.92 8.41
C VAL A 40 12.25 8.10 9.57
N LYS A 41 11.08 7.46 9.47
CA LYS A 41 10.08 7.50 10.53
C LYS A 41 10.67 6.90 11.82
N ASP A 42 10.47 7.57 12.95
CA ASP A 42 10.80 7.02 14.27
C ASP A 42 9.97 5.76 14.59
N PHE A 43 10.53 4.94 15.47
CA PHE A 43 9.99 3.64 15.86
C PHE A 43 8.61 3.74 16.51
N ASP A 44 8.39 4.77 17.32
CA ASP A 44 7.16 5.05 18.08
C ASP A 44 6.12 5.87 17.29
N CYS A 45 6.39 6.19 16.03
CA CYS A 45 5.53 7.02 15.20
C CYS A 45 4.54 6.22 14.33
N CYS A 46 3.36 6.78 14.13
CA CYS A 46 2.30 6.23 13.28
C CYS A 46 2.69 6.31 11.80
N CYS A 47 2.41 5.27 11.00
CA CYS A 47 2.64 5.27 9.56
C CYS A 47 1.74 6.25 8.78
N LEU A 48 0.61 6.69 9.35
CA LEU A 48 -0.31 7.63 8.70
C LEU A 48 -0.05 9.08 9.11
N SER A 49 0.04 9.36 10.41
CA SER A 49 0.22 10.73 10.92
C SER A 49 1.69 11.15 11.03
N LEU A 50 2.63 10.20 11.00
CA LEU A 50 4.06 10.41 11.27
C LEU A 50 4.35 11.06 12.64
N GLN A 51 3.36 11.05 13.53
CA GLN A 51 3.46 11.57 14.90
C GLN A 51 3.67 10.42 15.90
N PRO A 52 4.28 10.69 17.07
CA PRO A 52 4.42 9.71 18.14
C PRO A 52 3.05 9.21 18.62
N CYS A 53 2.80 7.90 18.52
CA CYS A 53 1.50 7.30 18.79
C CYS A 53 1.03 7.55 20.24
N ARG A 54 -0.25 7.88 20.44
CA ARG A 54 -0.87 7.87 21.78
C ARG A 54 -1.33 6.48 22.18
N ASP A 55 -2.14 5.87 21.31
CA ASP A 55 -2.71 4.53 21.46
C ASP A 55 -2.25 3.70 20.25
N PRO A 56 -1.05 3.10 20.35
CA PRO A 56 -0.44 2.41 19.23
C PRO A 56 -1.10 1.05 18.99
N VAL A 57 -1.40 0.78 17.74
CA VAL A 57 -1.90 -0.52 17.25
C VAL A 57 -1.06 -1.01 16.10
N VAL A 58 -0.88 -2.31 16.00
CA VAL A 58 -0.04 -2.96 15.00
C VAL A 58 -0.86 -3.89 14.13
N THR A 59 -0.62 -3.81 12.83
CA THR A 59 -1.14 -4.79 11.86
C THR A 59 -0.32 -6.08 11.88
N PRO A 60 -0.86 -7.22 11.41
CA PRO A 60 -0.11 -8.48 11.31
C PRO A 60 1.16 -8.38 10.45
N ASP A 61 1.22 -7.39 9.56
CA ASP A 61 2.36 -7.13 8.68
C ASP A 61 3.50 -6.33 9.37
N GLY A 62 3.29 -5.87 10.61
CA GLY A 62 4.29 -5.12 11.37
C GLY A 62 4.24 -3.60 11.24
N PHE A 63 3.21 -3.03 10.60
CA PHE A 63 3.03 -1.57 10.55
C PHE A 63 2.34 -1.04 11.80
N LEU A 64 2.95 -0.01 12.38
CA LEU A 64 2.45 0.72 13.55
C LEU A 64 1.54 1.87 13.12
N TYR A 65 0.34 1.92 13.70
CA TYR A 65 -0.62 2.99 13.51
C TYR A 65 -1.12 3.52 14.85
N GLU A 66 -1.68 4.71 14.83
CA GLU A 66 -2.53 5.19 15.90
C GLU A 66 -3.95 4.64 15.70
N ARG A 67 -4.58 4.16 16.78
CA ARG A 67 -5.88 3.51 16.73
C ARG A 67 -6.95 4.36 16.06
N GLU A 68 -7.00 5.65 16.38
CA GLU A 68 -7.96 6.59 15.80
C GLU A 68 -7.74 6.77 14.29
N ALA A 69 -6.49 7.00 13.88
CA ALA A 69 -6.13 7.23 12.49
C ALA A 69 -6.47 6.02 11.59
N ILE A 70 -6.12 4.80 12.03
CA ILE A 70 -6.40 3.60 11.23
C ILE A 70 -7.90 3.29 11.17
N VAL A 71 -8.64 3.50 12.26
CA VAL A 71 -10.10 3.31 12.30
C VAL A 71 -10.78 4.28 11.35
N GLN A 72 -10.44 5.57 11.40
CA GLN A 72 -10.97 6.59 10.48
C GLN A 72 -10.69 6.22 9.02
N TYR A 73 -9.46 5.83 8.70
CA TYR A 73 -9.10 5.36 7.37
C TYR A 73 -9.93 4.15 6.92
N LEU A 74 -10.12 3.14 7.79
CA LEU A 74 -10.92 1.95 7.46
C LEU A 74 -12.40 2.28 7.24
N LEU A 75 -12.97 3.22 8.01
CA LEU A 75 -14.34 3.70 7.82
C LEU A 75 -14.49 4.43 6.49
N HIS A 76 -13.58 5.35 6.20
CA HIS A 76 -13.54 6.06 4.92
C HIS A 76 -13.48 5.08 3.74
N ARG A 77 -12.53 4.13 3.79
CA ARG A 77 -12.34 3.17 2.71
C ARG A 77 -13.53 2.22 2.53
N LYS A 78 -14.18 1.82 3.63
CA LYS A 78 -15.44 1.04 3.56
C LYS A 78 -16.55 1.83 2.89
N GLY A 79 -16.66 3.13 3.17
CA GLY A 79 -17.61 4.03 2.51
C GLY A 79 -17.38 4.11 1.00
N GLU A 80 -16.14 4.31 0.56
CA GLU A 80 -15.78 4.32 -0.87
C GLU A 80 -16.12 2.99 -1.56
N LEU A 81 -15.75 1.86 -0.94
CA LEU A 81 -16.04 0.53 -1.48
C LEU A 81 -17.54 0.27 -1.56
N ALA A 82 -18.34 0.77 -0.61
CA ALA A 82 -19.80 0.68 -0.67
C ALA A 82 -20.36 1.48 -1.85
N ARG A 83 -19.85 2.69 -2.10
CA ARG A 83 -20.24 3.52 -3.26
C ARG A 83 -19.86 2.84 -4.57
N GLN A 84 -18.64 2.35 -4.70
CA GLN A 84 -18.16 1.63 -5.89
C GLN A 84 -18.96 0.35 -6.15
N ARG A 85 -19.29 -0.42 -5.11
CA ARG A 85 -20.15 -1.61 -5.24
C ARG A 85 -21.55 -1.27 -5.71
N LYS A 86 -22.14 -0.18 -5.22
CA LYS A 86 -23.47 0.28 -5.66
C LYS A 86 -23.44 0.71 -7.13
N ALA A 87 -22.42 1.45 -7.55
CA ALA A 87 -22.22 1.84 -8.95
C ALA A 87 -22.05 0.61 -9.86
N TYR A 88 -21.19 -0.34 -9.46
CA TYR A 88 -20.97 -1.59 -10.20
C TYR A 88 -22.26 -2.44 -10.33
N ARG A 89 -23.05 -2.53 -9.26
CA ARG A 89 -24.36 -3.24 -9.30
C ARG A 89 -25.34 -2.59 -10.28
N ARG A 90 -25.42 -1.25 -10.29
CA ARG A 90 -26.28 -0.50 -11.23
C ARG A 90 -25.86 -0.73 -12.68
N GLN A 91 -24.56 -0.69 -12.96
CA GLN A 91 -24.05 -0.96 -14.31
C GLN A 91 -24.35 -2.40 -14.76
N GLN A 92 -24.17 -3.40 -13.89
CA GLN A 92 -24.53 -4.78 -14.22
C GLN A 92 -26.03 -4.96 -14.52
N GLN A 93 -26.91 -4.22 -13.84
CA GLN A 93 -28.35 -4.26 -14.11
C GLN A 93 -28.66 -3.69 -15.49
N GLN A 94 -28.11 -2.51 -15.81
CA GLN A 94 -28.25 -1.88 -17.13
C GLN A 94 -27.69 -2.76 -18.25
N GLU A 95 -26.53 -3.38 -18.06
CA GLU A 95 -25.95 -4.31 -19.03
C GLU A 95 -26.85 -5.54 -19.26
N ARG A 96 -27.46 -6.09 -18.20
CA ARG A 96 -28.41 -7.21 -18.30
C ARG A 96 -29.70 -6.81 -19.01
N GLU A 97 -30.22 -5.61 -18.75
CA GLU A 97 -31.42 -5.08 -19.42
C GLU A 97 -31.17 -4.82 -20.91
N GLN A 98 -30.04 -4.19 -21.25
CA GLN A 98 -29.61 -3.99 -22.64
C GLN A 98 -29.39 -5.32 -23.37
N GLN A 99 -28.81 -6.33 -22.71
CA GLN A 99 -28.68 -7.67 -23.28
C GLN A 99 -30.04 -8.32 -23.56
N LYS A 100 -31.01 -8.18 -22.64
CA LYS A 100 -32.39 -8.67 -22.85
C LYS A 100 -33.09 -7.97 -24.02
N GLN A 101 -32.97 -6.65 -24.13
CA GLN A 101 -33.52 -5.88 -25.26
C GLN A 101 -32.85 -6.22 -26.60
N LYS A 102 -31.56 -6.57 -26.60
CA LYS A 102 -30.87 -7.06 -27.81
C LYS A 102 -31.24 -8.51 -28.17
N GLN A 103 -31.70 -9.31 -27.21
CA GLN A 103 -32.09 -10.72 -27.41
C GLN A 103 -33.58 -10.92 -27.67
N SER A 104 -34.43 -9.90 -27.51
CA SER A 104 -35.81 -9.98 -27.99
C SER A 104 -35.81 -10.01 -29.53
N PRO A 105 -36.30 -11.09 -30.18
CA PRO A 105 -36.40 -11.13 -31.62
C PRO A 105 -37.40 -10.06 -32.07
N GLN A 106 -37.03 -9.30 -33.10
CA GLN A 106 -37.99 -8.50 -33.86
C GLN A 106 -39.03 -9.46 -34.46
N ALA A 107 -40.11 -9.70 -33.73
CA ALA A 107 -41.28 -10.37 -34.25
C ALA A 107 -42.07 -9.37 -35.11
N ALA A 108 -42.10 -9.68 -36.41
CA ALA A 108 -43.05 -9.27 -37.45
C ALA A 108 -42.89 -7.89 -38.12
N GLY A 109 -42.45 -7.94 -39.39
CA GLY A 109 -42.56 -6.87 -40.39
C GLY A 109 -42.10 -7.27 -41.80
N GLY A 110 -42.87 -8.13 -42.49
CA GLY A 110 -43.12 -8.07 -43.95
C GLY A 110 -42.01 -8.30 -45.02
N SER A 111 -42.08 -9.48 -45.65
CA SER A 111 -41.98 -9.80 -47.10
C SER A 111 -40.77 -9.43 -48.00
N THR A 112 -40.33 -10.49 -48.70
CA THR A 112 -39.80 -10.64 -50.07
C THR A 112 -38.34 -10.35 -50.41
N ASP A 113 -37.81 -11.28 -51.22
CA ASP A 113 -36.44 -11.61 -51.55
C ASP A 113 -35.64 -10.55 -52.32
N ASP A 114 -34.35 -10.41 -52.00
CA ASP A 114 -33.26 -10.21 -52.98
C ASP A 114 -31.88 -10.52 -52.33
N PRO A 115 -31.01 -11.38 -52.90
CA PRO A 115 -29.69 -11.68 -52.34
C PRO A 115 -28.59 -10.83 -53.02
N GLY A 116 -28.34 -9.63 -52.49
CA GLY A 116 -27.15 -8.82 -52.83
C GLY A 116 -26.23 -8.64 -51.62
N PRO A 117 -24.88 -8.76 -51.74
CA PRO A 117 -23.97 -8.61 -50.62
C PRO A 117 -23.72 -7.11 -50.38
N SER A 118 -24.67 -6.42 -49.74
CA SER A 118 -24.44 -5.06 -49.23
C SER A 118 -24.44 -5.08 -47.71
N GLY A 119 -23.36 -5.64 -47.14
CA GLY A 119 -23.05 -5.44 -45.73
C GLY A 119 -22.81 -3.96 -45.51
N THR A 120 -23.73 -3.28 -44.84
CA THR A 120 -23.62 -1.88 -44.43
C THR A 120 -22.36 -1.72 -43.58
N LEU A 121 -21.28 -1.23 -44.18
CA LEU A 121 -20.06 -0.91 -43.46
C LEU A 121 -20.38 0.26 -42.50
N PRO A 122 -20.00 0.17 -41.21
CA PRO A 122 -20.20 1.27 -40.28
C PRO A 122 -19.39 2.48 -40.77
N SER A 123 -20.08 3.46 -41.34
CA SER A 123 -19.48 4.71 -41.79
C SER A 123 -19.21 5.58 -40.57
N PHE A 124 -17.94 5.60 -40.16
CA PHE A 124 -17.42 6.40 -39.05
C PHE A 124 -17.73 7.92 -39.17
N TRP A 125 -18.05 8.40 -40.37
CA TRP A 125 -18.37 9.81 -40.65
C TRP A 125 -19.85 10.17 -40.53
N ILE A 126 -20.73 9.20 -40.26
CA ILE A 126 -22.16 9.45 -40.02
C ILE A 126 -22.39 9.48 -38.49
N PRO A 127 -22.76 10.63 -37.89
CA PRO A 127 -22.91 10.76 -36.43
C PRO A 127 -23.89 9.79 -35.75
N SER A 128 -24.80 9.17 -36.50
CA SER A 128 -25.71 8.13 -36.00
C SER A 128 -25.13 6.71 -36.06
N LEU A 129 -24.03 6.50 -36.79
CA LEU A 129 -23.33 5.21 -36.95
C LEU A 129 -21.91 5.23 -36.35
N THR A 130 -21.49 6.36 -35.78
CA THR A 130 -20.27 6.42 -34.97
C THR A 130 -20.45 5.51 -33.76
N PRO A 131 -19.49 4.60 -33.47
CA PRO A 131 -19.54 3.83 -32.24
C PRO A 131 -19.42 4.81 -31.08
N GLU A 132 -20.53 5.05 -30.37
CA GLU A 132 -20.49 5.76 -29.10
C GLU A 132 -19.49 5.02 -28.20
N ALA A 133 -18.58 5.77 -27.57
CA ALA A 133 -17.66 5.19 -26.60
C ALA A 133 -18.50 4.56 -25.50
N GLY A 134 -18.63 3.22 -25.54
CA GLY A 134 -19.47 2.49 -24.60
C GLY A 134 -19.10 2.88 -23.19
N ALA A 135 -20.10 3.14 -22.34
CA ALA A 135 -19.89 3.53 -20.96
C ALA A 135 -18.83 2.63 -20.30
N GLU A 136 -17.79 3.24 -19.72
CA GLU A 136 -16.63 2.53 -19.21
C GLU A 136 -17.08 1.41 -18.24
N ARG A 137 -16.75 0.15 -18.57
CA ARG A 137 -17.10 -1.01 -17.74
C ARG A 137 -16.35 -0.94 -16.43
N LEU A 138 -17.03 -0.56 -15.35
CA LEU A 138 -16.44 -0.52 -14.02
C LEU A 138 -15.98 -1.94 -13.66
N ARG A 139 -14.74 -2.07 -13.21
CA ARG A 139 -14.24 -3.37 -12.72
C ARG A 139 -14.93 -3.72 -11.41
N LYS A 140 -15.10 -5.03 -11.17
CA LYS A 140 -15.65 -5.53 -9.91
C LYS A 140 -14.79 -5.01 -8.75
N PRO A 141 -15.34 -4.17 -7.86
CA PRO A 141 -14.56 -3.65 -6.75
C PRO A 141 -14.21 -4.79 -5.81
N GLU A 142 -12.95 -4.84 -5.40
CA GLU A 142 -12.46 -5.91 -4.55
C GLU A 142 -13.11 -5.93 -3.16
N GLY A 143 -12.93 -7.06 -2.48
CA GLY A 143 -13.55 -7.29 -1.20
C GLY A 143 -12.80 -6.61 -0.04
N GLY A 144 -13.36 -5.60 0.60
CA GLY A 144 -12.92 -5.13 1.92
C GLY A 144 -11.80 -4.08 1.90
N ALA A 145 -11.63 -3.39 3.02
CA ALA A 145 -10.61 -2.36 3.16
C ALA A 145 -9.21 -2.98 3.19
N ARG A 146 -8.25 -2.29 2.56
CA ARG A 146 -6.85 -2.70 2.47
C ARG A 146 -5.99 -1.80 3.35
N CYS A 147 -4.94 -2.36 3.95
CA CYS A 147 -3.93 -1.62 4.68
C CYS A 147 -3.28 -0.57 3.75
N PRO A 148 -3.07 0.67 4.22
CA PRO A 148 -2.51 1.74 3.39
C PRO A 148 -1.05 1.47 2.98
N MET A 149 -0.28 0.74 3.81
CA MET A 149 1.12 0.43 3.52
C MET A 149 1.30 -0.94 2.84
N SER A 150 0.65 -2.00 3.32
CA SER A 150 0.88 -3.36 2.80
C SER A 150 -0.02 -3.75 1.63
N GLY A 151 -1.11 -3.00 1.42
CA GLY A 151 -2.14 -3.35 0.44
C GLY A 151 -2.92 -4.64 0.78
N ARG A 152 -2.59 -5.36 1.86
CA ARG A 152 -3.32 -6.57 2.29
C ARG A 152 -4.67 -6.22 2.90
N ARG A 153 -5.61 -7.17 2.88
CA ARG A 153 -6.94 -6.96 3.47
C ARG A 153 -6.80 -6.83 4.97
N LEU A 154 -7.41 -5.79 5.56
CA LEU A 154 -7.26 -5.48 6.99
C LEU A 154 -8.63 -5.32 7.64
N ARG A 155 -8.85 -6.01 8.77
CA ARG A 155 -10.02 -5.85 9.62
C ARG A 155 -9.60 -5.28 10.97
N LEU A 156 -10.58 -4.76 11.71
CA LEU A 156 -10.34 -4.18 13.02
C LEU A 156 -9.86 -5.24 14.05
N ARG A 157 -10.29 -6.49 13.89
CA ARG A 157 -9.89 -7.62 14.74
C ARG A 157 -8.44 -8.03 14.56
N ASP A 158 -7.85 -7.68 13.41
CA ASP A 158 -6.48 -8.04 13.08
C ASP A 158 -5.47 -7.04 13.70
N LEU A 159 -5.96 -5.96 14.32
CA LEU A 159 -5.14 -4.97 15.00
C LEU A 159 -4.84 -5.40 16.43
N THR A 160 -3.56 -5.51 16.74
CA THR A 160 -3.08 -5.79 18.10
C THR A 160 -2.71 -4.48 18.79
N PRO A 161 -3.24 -4.18 19.99
CA PRO A 161 -2.79 -3.02 20.78
C PRO A 161 -1.34 -3.23 21.25
N VAL A 162 -0.54 -2.17 21.21
CA VAL A 162 0.87 -2.21 21.60
C VAL A 162 1.06 -1.48 22.92
N ARG A 163 1.83 -2.07 23.83
CA ARG A 163 2.21 -1.45 25.10
C ARG A 163 3.72 -1.22 25.12
N PHE A 164 4.10 0.05 24.91
CA PHE A 164 5.49 0.43 25.09
C PHE A 164 5.82 0.65 26.57
N VAL A 165 6.95 0.09 27.01
CA VAL A 165 7.49 0.31 28.35
C VAL A 165 8.46 1.49 28.29
N PRO A 166 8.20 2.60 29.00
CA PRO A 166 9.15 3.72 29.03
C PRO A 166 10.45 3.30 29.72
N VAL A 167 11.58 3.89 29.30
CA VAL A 167 12.88 3.67 29.95
C VAL A 167 12.80 4.07 31.43
N GLU A 168 12.15 5.21 31.69
CA GLU A 168 11.93 5.75 33.03
C GLU A 168 10.42 5.85 33.30
N PRO A 169 9.86 5.03 34.21
CA PRO A 169 8.42 4.92 34.43
C PRO A 169 7.77 6.12 35.14
N GLY A 170 8.53 7.15 35.54
CA GLY A 170 8.04 8.33 36.25
C GLY A 170 7.84 9.59 35.40
N LEU A 171 8.34 9.61 34.15
CA LEU A 171 8.25 10.81 33.31
C LEU A 171 6.85 10.97 32.70
N ARG A 172 6.38 12.22 32.67
CA ARG A 172 5.19 12.56 31.90
C ARG A 172 5.50 12.41 30.41
N ARG A 173 4.46 12.12 29.62
CA ARG A 173 4.57 11.94 28.16
C ARG A 173 5.36 13.05 27.45
N GLN A 174 5.13 14.31 27.79
CA GLN A 174 5.82 15.44 27.15
C GLN A 174 7.33 15.39 27.39
N GLN A 175 7.73 15.01 28.61
CA GLN A 175 9.14 14.86 28.97
C GLN A 175 9.75 13.64 28.30
N LEU A 176 8.98 12.55 28.15
CA LEU A 176 9.41 11.37 27.41
C LEU A 176 9.67 11.68 25.92
N LEU A 177 8.86 12.52 25.30
CA LEU A 177 9.04 12.93 23.90
C LEU A 177 10.20 13.90 23.71
N ALA A 178 10.58 14.64 24.76
CA ALA A 178 11.74 15.52 24.75
C ALA A 178 13.08 14.76 24.81
N LEU A 179 13.07 13.49 25.22
CA LEU A 179 14.26 12.64 25.15
C LEU A 179 14.67 12.39 23.69
N PRO A 180 15.98 12.19 23.45
CA PRO A 180 16.50 11.90 22.12
C PRO A 180 15.86 10.64 21.52
N GLN A 181 15.78 10.63 20.19
CA GLN A 181 15.24 9.51 19.42
C GLN A 181 16.04 8.23 19.71
N GLY A 182 15.34 7.18 20.15
CA GLY A 182 15.93 5.87 20.45
C GLY A 182 16.17 5.57 21.94
N SER A 183 15.86 6.50 22.85
CA SER A 183 15.96 6.26 24.31
C SER A 183 14.65 6.50 25.06
N ARG A 184 13.51 6.47 24.35
CA ARG A 184 12.18 6.70 24.94
C ARG A 184 11.60 5.44 25.57
N TYR A 185 11.79 4.31 24.92
CA TYR A 185 11.19 3.03 25.29
C TYR A 185 12.26 1.96 25.44
N ARG A 186 11.97 0.96 26.26
CA ARG A 186 12.83 -0.22 26.48
C ARG A 186 12.09 -1.51 26.19
N CYS A 187 12.86 -2.54 25.86
CA CYS A 187 12.38 -3.91 25.73
C CYS A 187 11.74 -4.37 27.04
N ALA A 188 10.58 -5.01 26.96
CA ALA A 188 9.88 -5.52 28.15
C ALA A 188 10.64 -6.66 28.85
N VAL A 189 11.54 -7.35 28.14
CA VAL A 189 12.27 -8.53 28.64
C VAL A 189 13.73 -8.21 28.95
N SER A 190 14.47 -7.67 27.99
CA SER A 190 15.90 -7.38 28.18
C SER A 190 16.21 -6.04 28.82
N GLY A 191 15.27 -5.09 28.81
CA GLY A 191 15.52 -3.73 29.28
C GLY A 191 16.36 -2.87 28.32
N ASP A 192 16.77 -3.39 27.17
CA ASP A 192 17.53 -2.63 26.17
C ASP A 192 16.69 -1.50 25.56
N PRO A 193 17.30 -0.35 25.22
CA PRO A 193 16.60 0.76 24.57
C PRO A 193 16.11 0.35 23.17
N LEU A 194 14.87 0.72 22.85
CA LEU A 194 14.23 0.47 21.56
C LEU A 194 14.42 1.68 20.64
N GLY A 195 14.89 1.42 19.43
CA GLY A 195 15.04 2.44 18.40
C GLY A 195 15.02 1.85 17.00
N ASN A 196 15.24 2.69 15.98
CA ASN A 196 15.23 2.26 14.58
C ASN A 196 16.36 1.27 14.22
N ALA A 197 17.45 1.28 15.00
CA ALA A 197 18.59 0.40 14.80
C ALA A 197 18.32 -1.03 15.30
N SER A 198 17.57 -1.19 16.40
CA SER A 198 17.27 -2.48 17.00
C SER A 198 16.03 -3.11 16.34
N PRO A 199 16.14 -4.33 15.78
CA PRO A 199 14.97 -5.06 15.31
C PRO A 199 14.03 -5.37 16.47
N CYS A 200 12.74 -5.09 16.31
CA CYS A 200 11.75 -5.32 17.34
C CYS A 200 10.57 -6.15 16.81
N ALA A 201 9.91 -6.87 17.71
CA ALA A 201 8.66 -7.57 17.47
C ALA A 201 7.67 -7.29 18.60
N VAL A 202 6.38 -7.41 18.29
CA VAL A 202 5.28 -7.33 19.25
C VAL A 202 4.70 -8.71 19.44
N LEU A 203 4.46 -9.08 20.69
CA LEU A 203 3.72 -10.30 21.03
C LEU A 203 2.23 -10.01 21.05
N ARG A 204 1.43 -10.78 20.29
CA ARG A 204 -0.02 -10.57 20.20
C ARG A 204 -0.76 -10.68 21.55
N PRO A 205 -0.46 -11.63 22.44
CA PRO A 205 -1.17 -11.78 23.71
C PRO A 205 -0.98 -10.60 24.66
N SER A 206 0.26 -10.23 24.96
CA SER A 206 0.56 -9.15 25.90
C SER A 206 0.59 -7.75 25.27
N GLY A 207 0.73 -7.66 23.95
CA GLY A 207 1.00 -6.39 23.25
C GLY A 207 2.38 -5.81 23.56
N SER A 208 3.25 -6.56 24.25
CA SER A 208 4.57 -6.08 24.68
C SER A 208 5.55 -6.06 23.53
N VAL A 209 6.44 -5.05 23.54
CA VAL A 209 7.48 -4.88 22.53
C VAL A 209 8.80 -5.47 23.01
N VAL A 210 9.36 -6.35 22.19
CA VAL A 210 10.55 -7.14 22.51
C VAL A 210 11.54 -7.06 21.34
N THR A 211 12.84 -7.13 21.61
CA THR A 211 13.87 -7.18 20.56
C THR A 211 13.85 -8.54 19.85
N LEU A 212 14.24 -8.60 18.57
CA LEU A 212 14.31 -9.89 17.87
C LEU A 212 15.33 -10.83 18.51
N GLU A 213 16.40 -10.31 19.13
CA GLU A 213 17.38 -11.14 19.84
C GLU A 213 16.73 -11.91 21.00
N CYS A 214 15.87 -11.26 21.78
CA CYS A 214 15.09 -11.91 22.83
C CYS A 214 14.10 -12.93 22.27
N VAL A 215 13.48 -12.62 21.12
CA VAL A 215 12.57 -13.56 20.45
C VAL A 215 13.30 -14.84 20.04
N GLU A 216 14.48 -14.72 19.44
CA GLU A 216 15.25 -15.86 18.94
C GLU A 216 15.88 -16.69 20.06
N ARG A 217 16.38 -16.04 21.11
CA ARG A 217 17.12 -16.72 22.18
C ARG A 217 16.23 -17.32 23.26
N LEU A 218 15.10 -16.68 23.58
CA LEU A 218 14.22 -17.05 24.69
C LEU A 218 12.86 -17.55 24.18
N ILE A 219 12.13 -16.70 23.45
CA ILE A 219 10.71 -16.95 23.14
C ILE A 219 10.55 -18.12 22.18
N ARG A 220 11.40 -18.27 21.16
CA ARG A 220 11.33 -19.41 20.23
C ARG A 220 11.62 -20.77 20.87
N LYS A 221 12.29 -20.81 22.02
CA LYS A 221 12.58 -22.07 22.73
C LYS A 221 11.40 -22.54 23.56
N GLU A 222 10.76 -21.61 24.26
CA GLU A 222 9.67 -21.93 25.20
C GLU A 222 8.28 -21.76 24.58
N MET A 223 8.17 -20.99 23.48
CA MET A 223 6.91 -20.61 22.81
C MET A 223 5.84 -20.13 23.79
N LYS A 224 6.25 -19.29 24.74
CA LYS A 224 5.39 -18.67 25.76
C LYS A 224 5.72 -17.19 25.91
N ASP A 225 4.70 -16.40 26.21
CA ASP A 225 4.85 -14.98 26.49
C ASP A 225 5.50 -14.79 27.87
N PRO A 226 6.64 -14.09 27.98
CA PRO A 226 7.32 -13.89 29.26
C PRO A 226 6.58 -12.95 30.23
N VAL A 227 5.60 -12.18 29.76
CA VAL A 227 4.86 -11.22 30.60
C VAL A 227 3.55 -11.84 31.12
N THR A 228 2.82 -12.55 30.27
CA THR A 228 1.51 -13.13 30.61
C THR A 228 1.54 -14.64 30.84
N GLY A 229 2.58 -15.35 30.37
CA GLY A 229 2.69 -16.81 30.46
C GLY A 229 1.83 -17.58 29.46
N GLU A 230 1.14 -16.90 28.54
CA GLU A 230 0.28 -17.52 27.53
C GLU A 230 1.12 -18.22 26.45
N ALA A 231 0.58 -19.31 25.88
CA ALA A 231 1.26 -20.03 24.79
C ALA A 231 1.24 -19.19 23.51
N LEU A 232 2.39 -19.06 22.85
CA LEU A 232 2.57 -18.29 21.63
C LEU A 232 2.62 -19.21 20.41
N SER A 233 2.00 -18.77 19.31
CA SER A 233 2.26 -19.32 17.98
C SER A 233 3.23 -18.43 17.18
N GLU A 234 3.83 -18.96 16.11
CA GLU A 234 4.70 -18.17 15.24
C GLU A 234 3.98 -16.96 14.64
N GLY A 235 2.66 -17.08 14.39
CA GLY A 235 1.84 -15.99 13.87
C GLY A 235 1.56 -14.88 14.88
N ASP A 236 1.76 -15.13 16.19
CA ASP A 236 1.60 -14.16 17.28
C ASP A 236 2.82 -13.27 17.47
N ILE A 237 3.94 -13.63 16.83
CA ILE A 237 5.18 -12.84 16.82
C ILE A 237 5.13 -11.91 15.61
N ILE A 238 4.75 -10.66 15.85
CA ILE A 238 4.63 -9.67 14.79
C ILE A 238 5.92 -8.86 14.71
N VAL A 239 6.74 -9.12 13.68
CA VAL A 239 7.97 -8.34 13.45
C VAL A 239 7.61 -6.94 12.98
N LEU A 240 8.10 -5.92 13.69
CA LEU A 240 7.83 -4.52 13.34
C LEU A 240 8.63 -4.10 12.11
N GLN A 241 7.96 -3.41 11.19
CA GLN A 241 8.60 -2.82 10.03
C GLN A 241 9.40 -1.59 10.45
N ARG A 242 10.68 -1.57 10.07
CA ARG A 242 11.58 -0.44 10.35
C ARG A 242 11.26 0.72 9.42
N GLY A 243 11.60 1.94 9.87
CA GLY A 243 11.11 3.24 9.38
C GLY A 243 11.22 3.58 7.89
N GLY A 244 10.53 2.85 7.03
CA GLY A 244 10.22 3.28 5.67
C GLY A 244 8.95 4.14 5.69
N THR A 245 9.00 5.32 5.09
CA THR A 245 7.77 6.03 4.70
C THR A 245 7.29 5.46 3.36
N GLY A 246 6.06 5.74 2.93
CA GLY A 246 5.56 5.27 1.62
C GLY A 246 6.40 5.70 0.40
N PHE A 247 7.40 6.58 0.61
CA PHE A 247 8.32 7.11 -0.40
C PHE A 247 9.78 6.69 -0.19
N ALA A 248 10.14 6.14 0.97
CA ALA A 248 11.51 5.85 1.37
C ALA A 248 11.64 4.39 1.85
N GLY A 249 12.57 3.64 1.26
CA GLY A 249 12.91 2.32 1.76
C GLY A 249 13.61 2.38 3.13
N SER A 250 13.46 1.33 3.92
CA SER A 250 14.18 1.14 5.19
C SER A 250 15.28 0.08 5.06
N GLY A 251 16.38 0.24 5.79
CA GLY A 251 17.46 -0.74 5.84
C GLY A 251 18.49 -0.52 4.73
N ILE A 252 18.60 -1.48 3.79
CA ILE A 252 19.68 -1.52 2.79
C ILE A 252 19.44 -0.50 1.66
N CYS A 253 18.18 -0.23 1.30
CA CYS A 253 17.81 0.70 0.23
C CYS A 253 17.23 2.01 0.79
N LEU A 254 18.08 2.91 1.29
CA LEU A 254 17.70 4.25 1.75
C LEU A 254 17.56 5.25 0.59
N GLU A 255 16.86 4.85 -0.46
CA GLU A 255 16.59 5.68 -1.64
C GLU A 255 15.13 6.14 -1.64
N ALA A 256 14.91 7.45 -1.79
CA ALA A 256 13.63 7.98 -2.25
C ALA A 256 13.60 7.94 -3.77
N GLN A 257 12.48 7.46 -4.32
CA GLN A 257 12.20 7.57 -5.73
C GLN A 257 11.04 8.53 -5.95
N LYS A 258 11.30 9.62 -6.67
CA LYS A 258 10.24 10.54 -7.13
C LYS A 258 10.05 10.35 -8.62
N SER A 259 8.93 9.73 -8.99
CA SER A 259 8.52 9.64 -10.39
C SER A 259 7.88 10.96 -10.81
N ARG A 260 8.39 11.58 -11.86
CA ARG A 260 7.81 12.76 -12.50
C ARG A 260 7.54 12.46 -13.98
N PRO A 261 6.66 13.23 -14.63
CA PRO A 261 6.46 13.11 -16.07
C PRO A 261 7.80 13.10 -16.80
N VAL A 262 7.97 12.13 -17.67
CA VAL A 262 9.10 12.07 -18.60
C VAL A 262 8.61 12.70 -19.88
N MET A 263 9.30 13.71 -20.41
CA MET A 263 9.07 14.09 -21.80
C MET A 263 9.54 12.93 -22.66
N GLN A 264 8.62 12.24 -23.32
CA GLN A 264 8.97 11.33 -24.41
C GLN A 264 9.50 12.21 -25.54
N ALA A 265 10.82 12.18 -25.73
CA ALA A 265 11.47 12.76 -26.89
C ALA A 265 11.43 11.77 -28.06
#